data_AF-D8SWV9-F1
#
_entry.id   AF-D8SWV9-F1
#
_cell.length_a   1.000
_cell.length_b   1.000
_cell.length_c   1.000
_cell.angle_alpha   90.00
_cell.angle_beta   90.00
_cell.angle_gamma   90.00
#
_symmetry.space_group_name_H-M   'P 1'
#
loop_
_entity.id
_entity.type
_entity.pdbx_description
1 polymer ?
#
loop_
_entity_poly.entity_id
_entity_poly.type
_entity_poly.pdbx_seq_one_letter_code
_entity_poly.pdbx_strand_id
1 'polypeptide(L)'
;MLRFLVLFPSHALSFCFFFSHGKGGEAFGKIRAVNLGGWLVIEKWIKPSLFDGIPNKDLLDGTQIQLRSLKLGLFVSADGGGGQKISVNRPSASEWETFKLWRVTSTRFQLRVSNNDFVSASDEGAVEASKSSPDMWETFEIIRDSSSSKRVHLRAHSGMYLQAKDPSQLTADYKGTPGWDNNPAVFEMFVNTVLGGEFQLANGYGLAAAPAIFEEHRNGFVTANDFKFLASNGINAVRIPVGWWIAYDPKPPFPFVGGSLQALDNAFQWAGVNNMKVIIDLHGAPGSQSPWEHSGTRDGVSIWGQPEYISQTIQVIDFLASRYRCALH
;
A
#
# COMPACT_ATOMS: atom_id res chain seq x y z
N MET A 1 -8.60 21.22 -21.46
CA MET A 1 -9.61 20.36 -20.80
C MET A 1 -9.07 20.07 -19.40
N LEU A 2 -9.54 20.82 -18.41
CA LEU A 2 -9.03 20.79 -17.03
C LEU A 2 -9.37 19.43 -16.41
N ARG A 3 -8.38 18.59 -16.11
CA ARG A 3 -8.59 17.37 -15.31
C ARG A 3 -7.85 17.56 -13.99
N PHE A 4 -8.64 17.68 -12.93
CA PHE A 4 -8.27 17.70 -11.50
C PHE A 4 -7.75 19.03 -10.92
N LEU A 5 -8.71 19.85 -10.49
CA LEU A 5 -8.58 20.75 -9.34
C LEU A 5 -9.39 20.13 -8.20
N VAL A 6 -8.73 19.53 -7.20
CA VAL A 6 -9.41 19.03 -5.99
C VAL A 6 -9.23 20.07 -4.88
N LEU A 7 -10.29 20.81 -4.58
CA LEU A 7 -10.46 21.58 -3.36
C LEU A 7 -10.97 20.62 -2.27
N PHE A 8 -10.23 20.45 -1.18
CA PHE A 8 -10.63 19.61 -0.05
C PHE A 8 -11.78 20.25 0.75
N PRO A 9 -12.87 19.52 1.05
CA PRO A 9 -13.74 19.82 2.18
C PRO A 9 -13.24 19.06 3.43
N SER A 10 -12.81 19.84 4.42
CA SER A 10 -12.59 19.54 5.84
C SER A 10 -13.07 18.20 6.40
N HIS A 11 -12.17 17.44 7.03
CA HIS A 11 -12.38 16.74 8.32
C HIS A 11 -11.09 16.85 9.16
N ALA A 12 -11.19 17.58 10.28
CA ALA A 12 -10.26 17.67 11.42
C ALA A 12 -8.76 17.43 11.16
N LEU A 13 -8.06 18.42 10.58
CA LEU A 13 -6.63 18.61 10.88
C LEU A 13 -6.51 19.53 12.10
N SER A 14 -5.90 19.03 13.17
CA SER A 14 -5.32 19.89 14.20
C SER A 14 -4.27 20.78 13.53
N PHE A 15 -4.55 22.08 13.43
CA PHE A 15 -3.60 23.06 12.92
C PHE A 15 -2.48 23.26 13.94
N CYS A 16 -1.43 22.45 13.87
CA CYS A 16 -0.14 22.84 14.42
C CYS A 16 0.54 23.80 13.44
N PHE A 17 0.47 25.10 13.71
CA PHE A 17 1.30 26.10 13.05
C PHE A 17 2.76 25.90 13.47
N PHE A 18 3.54 25.20 12.66
CA PHE A 18 4.99 25.25 12.77
C PHE A 18 5.50 26.49 12.04
N PHE A 19 5.88 27.52 12.81
CA PHE A 19 6.60 28.67 12.29
C PHE A 19 8.07 28.28 12.07
N SER A 20 8.45 27.99 10.83
CA SER A 20 9.85 28.00 10.41
C SER A 20 10.26 29.46 10.13
N HIS A 21 11.21 30.00 10.91
CA HIS A 21 11.82 31.30 10.64
C HIS A 21 12.89 31.15 9.55
N GLY A 22 12.49 31.24 8.29
CA GLY A 22 13.42 31.47 7.19
C GLY A 22 13.93 32.92 7.21
N LYS A 23 15.25 33.12 7.28
CA LYS A 23 15.86 34.44 7.06
C LYS A 23 15.79 34.80 5.56
N GLY A 24 15.06 35.86 5.19
CA GLY A 24 15.17 36.45 3.85
C GLY A 24 14.05 37.41 3.41
N GLY A 25 14.22 38.70 3.73
CA GLY A 25 14.39 39.76 2.71
C GLY A 25 13.24 40.29 1.83
N GLU A 26 12.17 39.55 1.54
CA GLU A 26 11.04 40.09 0.76
C GLU A 26 9.71 39.68 1.37
N ALA A 27 8.78 40.65 1.47
CA ALA A 27 7.42 40.36 1.89
C ALA A 27 6.81 39.36 0.90
N PHE A 28 6.63 38.11 1.30
CA PHE A 28 5.95 37.10 0.49
C PHE A 28 4.58 37.66 0.07
N GLY A 29 4.41 37.94 -1.22
CA GLY A 29 3.10 38.24 -1.78
C GLY A 29 2.13 37.08 -1.53
N LYS A 30 0.82 37.33 -1.70
CA LYS A 30 -0.22 36.30 -1.51
C LYS A 30 0.10 35.02 -2.30
N ILE A 31 0.30 33.90 -1.59
CA ILE A 31 0.52 32.58 -2.19
C ILE A 31 -0.81 32.02 -2.69
N ARG A 32 -0.83 31.56 -3.94
CA ARG A 32 -1.92 30.84 -4.59
C ARG A 32 -1.32 29.54 -5.10
N ALA A 33 -1.57 28.47 -4.36
CA ALA A 33 -0.93 27.18 -4.58
C ALA A 33 -1.95 26.11 -4.96
N VAL A 34 -1.49 25.11 -5.72
CA VAL A 34 -2.24 23.87 -5.99
C VAL A 34 -1.43 22.66 -5.51
N ASN A 35 -2.12 21.58 -5.14
CA ASN A 35 -1.51 20.31 -4.77
C ASN A 35 -1.41 19.40 -6.00
N LEU A 36 -0.23 18.86 -6.29
CA LEU A 36 0.01 17.92 -7.38
C LEU A 36 -0.07 16.46 -6.86
N GLY A 37 -1.18 16.14 -6.19
CA GLY A 37 -1.46 14.81 -5.65
C GLY A 37 -1.63 13.75 -6.74
N GLY A 38 -1.27 12.50 -6.42
CA GLY A 38 -1.32 11.39 -7.37
C GLY A 38 -0.19 11.36 -8.40
N TRP A 39 0.78 12.29 -8.34
CA TRP A 39 1.91 12.34 -9.28
C TRP A 39 3.13 11.55 -8.80
N LEU A 40 3.89 12.09 -7.83
CA LEU A 40 5.11 11.44 -7.28
C LEU A 40 4.83 10.56 -6.05
N VAL A 41 3.60 10.59 -5.55
CA VAL A 41 3.03 9.62 -4.63
C VAL A 41 1.69 9.22 -5.22
N ILE A 42 1.56 7.94 -5.58
CA ILE A 42 0.37 7.44 -6.27
C ILE A 42 -0.69 7.00 -5.27
N GLU A 43 -1.92 7.43 -5.52
CA GLU A 43 -3.12 7.03 -4.78
C GLU A 43 -4.19 6.53 -5.76
N LYS A 44 -4.70 5.32 -5.54
CA LYS A 44 -5.67 4.65 -6.41
C LYS A 44 -6.97 5.43 -6.56
N TRP A 45 -7.41 6.16 -5.54
CA TRP A 45 -8.63 6.95 -5.62
C TRP A 45 -8.48 8.17 -6.56
N ILE A 46 -7.25 8.67 -6.78
CA ILE A 46 -6.95 9.73 -7.76
C ILE A 46 -6.79 9.14 -9.17
N LYS A 47 -5.98 8.08 -9.29
CA LYS A 47 -5.67 7.45 -10.58
C LYS A 47 -5.92 5.94 -10.55
N PRO A 48 -7.20 5.50 -10.53
CA PRO A 48 -7.55 4.09 -10.37
C PRO A 48 -7.07 3.22 -11.54
N SER A 49 -7.02 3.79 -12.75
CA SER A 49 -6.67 3.06 -13.96
C SER A 49 -5.25 2.50 -13.96
N LEU A 50 -4.34 3.02 -13.13
CA LEU A 50 -3.00 2.45 -13.00
C LEU A 50 -3.04 1.01 -12.45
N PHE A 51 -4.06 0.66 -11.68
CA PHE A 51 -4.18 -0.65 -11.02
C PHE A 51 -4.93 -1.68 -11.87
N ASP A 52 -5.47 -1.30 -13.03
CA ASP A 52 -6.39 -2.15 -13.79
C ASP A 52 -5.71 -3.37 -14.42
N GLY A 53 -4.42 -3.26 -14.76
CA GLY A 53 -3.63 -4.34 -15.34
C GLY A 53 -3.09 -5.36 -14.33
N ILE A 54 -3.31 -5.16 -13.02
CA ILE A 54 -2.78 -6.06 -12.00
C ILE A 54 -3.66 -7.32 -11.88
N PRO A 55 -3.11 -8.54 -12.05
CA PRO A 55 -3.87 -9.76 -11.81
C PRO A 55 -4.31 -9.86 -10.34
N ASN A 56 -5.56 -10.25 -10.07
CA ASN A 56 -6.11 -10.26 -8.70
C ASN A 56 -5.89 -8.92 -7.98
N LYS A 57 -6.23 -7.79 -8.64
CA LYS A 57 -6.08 -6.41 -8.10
C LYS A 57 -6.93 -6.08 -6.87
N ASP A 58 -7.82 -6.98 -6.49
CA ASP A 58 -8.57 -6.97 -5.25
C ASP A 58 -7.86 -7.72 -4.11
N LEU A 59 -6.72 -8.36 -4.38
CA LEU A 59 -5.83 -9.02 -3.41
C LEU A 59 -4.43 -8.40 -3.45
N LEU A 60 -4.35 -7.07 -3.27
CA LEU A 60 -3.06 -6.38 -3.12
C LEU A 60 -2.58 -6.43 -1.67
N ASP A 61 -1.32 -6.06 -1.40
CA ASP A 61 -0.82 -6.00 -0.02
C ASP A 61 -1.72 -5.14 0.87
N GLY A 62 -1.95 -5.62 2.08
CA GLY A 62 -2.83 -4.98 3.05
C GLY A 62 -4.31 -5.25 2.85
N THR A 63 -4.69 -5.94 1.77
CA THR A 63 -6.09 -6.34 1.58
C THR A 63 -6.56 -7.14 2.78
N GLN A 64 -7.66 -6.70 3.39
CA GLN A 64 -8.33 -7.42 4.46
C GLN A 64 -9.29 -8.44 3.87
N ILE A 65 -9.13 -9.69 4.25
CA ILE A 65 -10.03 -10.78 3.89
C ILE A 65 -10.62 -11.47 5.11
N GLN A 66 -11.78 -12.07 4.94
CA GLN A 66 -12.41 -12.98 5.89
C GLN A 66 -12.76 -14.27 5.17
N LEU A 67 -12.61 -15.40 5.84
CA LEU A 67 -12.85 -16.74 5.28
C LEU A 67 -13.94 -17.43 6.07
N ARG A 68 -15.00 -17.86 5.38
CA ARG A 68 -16.08 -18.67 5.97
C ARG A 68 -16.06 -20.06 5.38
N SER A 69 -16.01 -21.10 6.21
CA SER A 69 -16.13 -22.48 5.74
C SER A 69 -17.51 -22.70 5.12
N LEU A 70 -17.56 -23.23 3.89
CA LEU A 70 -18.82 -23.58 3.24
C LEU A 70 -19.53 -24.71 4.00
N LYS A 71 -18.76 -25.70 4.48
CA LYS A 71 -19.26 -26.86 5.23
C LYS A 71 -19.81 -26.50 6.61
N LEU A 72 -19.05 -25.73 7.39
CA LEU A 72 -19.42 -25.42 8.77
C LEU A 72 -20.33 -24.18 8.87
N GLY A 73 -20.29 -23.30 7.87
CA GLY A 73 -20.98 -22.01 7.93
C GLY A 73 -20.37 -21.04 8.96
N LEU A 74 -19.15 -21.30 9.43
CA LEU A 74 -18.42 -20.55 10.45
C LEU A 74 -17.17 -19.89 9.87
N PHE A 75 -16.75 -18.77 10.45
CA PHE A 75 -15.55 -18.03 10.06
C PHE A 75 -14.29 -18.62 10.70
N VAL A 76 -13.21 -18.56 9.93
CA VAL A 76 -11.85 -18.84 10.37
C VAL A 76 -11.40 -17.73 11.32
N SER A 77 -10.85 -18.10 12.47
CA SER A 77 -10.50 -17.17 13.55
C SER A 77 -9.08 -17.42 14.06
N ALA A 78 -8.28 -16.35 14.09
CA ALA A 78 -7.04 -16.29 14.85
C ALA A 78 -7.38 -15.82 16.28
N ASP A 79 -7.93 -16.74 17.09
CA ASP A 79 -8.41 -16.45 18.44
C ASP A 79 -7.32 -15.76 19.28
N GLY A 80 -7.66 -14.64 19.94
CA GLY A 80 -6.71 -13.82 20.69
C GLY A 80 -5.81 -12.92 19.83
N GLY A 81 -6.05 -12.86 18.52
CA GLY A 81 -5.29 -12.07 17.55
C GLY A 81 -4.09 -12.80 16.93
N GLY A 82 -3.78 -14.01 17.38
CA GLY A 82 -2.63 -14.80 16.93
C GLY A 82 -1.91 -15.52 18.08
N GLY A 83 -0.73 -16.06 17.79
CA GLY A 83 0.13 -16.79 18.73
C GLY A 83 -0.25 -18.25 18.96
N GLN A 84 -1.31 -18.75 18.33
CA GLN A 84 -1.84 -20.09 18.56
C GLN A 84 -2.48 -20.71 17.31
N LYS A 85 -3.02 -21.92 17.47
CA LYS A 85 -3.78 -22.64 16.45
C LYS A 85 -4.98 -21.81 15.97
N ILE A 86 -5.27 -21.92 14.68
CA ILE A 86 -6.41 -21.24 14.05
C ILE A 86 -7.66 -22.11 14.19
N SER A 87 -8.78 -21.53 14.62
CA SER A 87 -10.06 -22.20 14.77
C SER A 87 -11.04 -21.83 13.64
N VAL A 88 -12.17 -22.52 13.55
CA VAL A 88 -13.25 -22.22 12.57
C VAL A 88 -14.59 -22.21 13.30
N ASN A 89 -14.71 -21.33 14.30
CA ASN A 89 -15.75 -21.41 15.33
C ASN A 89 -16.65 -20.17 15.43
N ARG A 90 -16.49 -19.16 14.56
CA ARG A 90 -17.17 -17.88 14.71
C ARG A 90 -18.40 -17.75 13.81
N PRO A 91 -19.57 -17.34 14.34
CA PRO A 91 -20.77 -17.15 13.51
C PRO A 91 -20.74 -15.84 12.70
N SER A 92 -19.91 -14.88 13.12
CA SER A 92 -19.75 -13.56 12.50
C SER A 92 -18.28 -13.15 12.57
N ALA A 93 -17.83 -12.36 11.59
CA ALA A 93 -16.45 -11.89 11.53
C ALA A 93 -16.29 -10.49 12.15
N SER A 94 -15.18 -10.32 12.85
CA SER A 94 -14.68 -9.08 13.46
C SER A 94 -13.15 -9.04 13.28
N GLU A 95 -12.40 -8.54 14.26
CA GLU A 95 -10.95 -8.39 14.20
C GLU A 95 -10.21 -9.72 14.03
N TRP A 96 -10.52 -10.74 14.85
CA TRP A 96 -9.76 -12.01 14.86
C TRP A 96 -10.04 -12.90 13.64
N GLU A 97 -11.14 -12.66 12.95
CA GLU A 97 -11.50 -13.35 11.71
C GLU A 97 -11.03 -12.60 10.46
N THR A 98 -10.38 -11.44 10.64
CA THR A 98 -9.87 -10.59 9.56
C THR A 98 -8.37 -10.77 9.38
N PHE A 99 -7.97 -11.22 8.20
CA PHE A 99 -6.57 -11.45 7.83
C PHE A 99 -6.12 -10.40 6.82
N LYS A 100 -4.91 -9.87 6.98
CA LYS A 100 -4.28 -8.98 6.00
C LYS A 100 -3.42 -9.81 5.05
N LEU A 101 -3.53 -9.55 3.76
CA LEU A 101 -2.72 -10.23 2.75
C LEU A 101 -1.38 -9.54 2.54
N TRP A 102 -0.32 -10.34 2.52
CA TRP A 102 0.98 -9.97 1.98
C TRP A 102 1.16 -10.70 0.66
N ARG A 103 1.25 -9.95 -0.43
CA ARG A 103 1.30 -10.51 -1.78
C ARG A 103 2.72 -10.92 -2.12
N VAL A 104 2.90 -12.20 -2.46
CA VAL A 104 4.19 -12.77 -2.91
C VAL A 104 4.22 -12.88 -4.43
N THR A 105 3.12 -13.37 -5.02
CA THR A 105 2.93 -13.43 -6.48
C THR A 105 1.47 -13.10 -6.83
N SER A 106 1.08 -13.27 -8.09
CA SER A 106 -0.32 -13.10 -8.51
C SER A 106 -1.28 -14.09 -7.89
N THR A 107 -0.82 -15.26 -7.44
CA THR A 107 -1.67 -16.29 -6.83
C THR A 107 -1.25 -16.69 -5.42
N ARG A 108 -0.04 -16.31 -4.98
CA ARG A 108 0.50 -16.67 -3.67
C ARG A 108 0.55 -15.50 -2.69
N PHE A 109 0.07 -15.75 -1.49
CA PHE A 109 -0.13 -14.76 -0.43
C PHE A 109 0.27 -15.33 0.92
N GLN A 110 0.74 -14.47 1.80
CA GLN A 110 0.91 -14.75 3.22
C GLN A 110 -0.24 -14.07 3.97
N LEU A 111 -0.79 -14.73 4.97
CA LEU A 111 -1.91 -14.22 5.76
C LEU A 111 -1.37 -13.72 7.09
N ARG A 112 -1.57 -12.44 7.39
CA ARG A 112 -1.13 -11.80 8.63
C ARG A 112 -2.33 -11.54 9.53
N VAL A 113 -2.20 -11.90 10.81
CA VAL A 113 -3.25 -11.76 11.83
C VAL A 113 -3.08 -10.48 12.65
N SER A 114 -4.01 -10.16 13.55
CA SER A 114 -4.05 -8.84 14.21
C SER A 114 -2.86 -8.57 15.14
N ASN A 115 -2.26 -9.60 15.73
CA ASN A 115 -1.02 -9.48 16.51
C ASN A 115 0.25 -9.32 15.65
N ASN A 116 0.10 -9.24 14.32
CA ASN A 116 1.16 -9.13 13.31
C ASN A 116 1.94 -10.42 12.96
N ASP A 117 1.59 -11.57 13.53
CA ASP A 117 2.12 -12.86 13.12
C ASP A 117 1.51 -13.34 11.80
N PHE A 118 2.11 -14.38 11.25
CA PHE A 118 1.71 -15.02 10.00
C PHE A 118 1.13 -16.40 10.26
N VAL A 119 0.07 -16.70 9.50
CA VAL A 119 -0.48 -18.05 9.40
C VAL A 119 0.57 -18.96 8.77
N SER A 120 0.83 -20.09 9.41
CA SER A 120 1.76 -21.13 9.00
C SER A 120 1.01 -22.46 8.91
N ALA A 121 1.33 -23.28 7.92
CA ALA A 121 0.87 -24.65 7.82
C ALA A 121 2.08 -25.58 7.93
N SER A 122 2.11 -26.49 8.90
CA SER A 122 3.19 -27.47 9.04
C SER A 122 3.06 -28.62 8.04
N ASP A 123 4.11 -29.43 7.92
CA ASP A 123 4.10 -30.61 7.05
C ASP A 123 3.10 -31.68 7.53
N GLU A 124 2.87 -31.75 8.85
CA GLU A 124 1.86 -32.61 9.47
C GLU A 124 0.43 -32.05 9.33
N GLY A 125 0.27 -30.88 8.71
CA GLY A 125 -1.02 -30.26 8.43
C GLY A 125 -1.58 -29.41 9.59
N ALA A 126 -0.78 -29.10 10.61
CA ALA A 126 -1.21 -28.19 11.68
C ALA A 126 -1.18 -26.74 11.17
N VAL A 127 -2.25 -25.97 11.39
CA VAL A 127 -2.29 -24.54 11.05
C VAL A 127 -2.33 -23.67 12.29
N GLU A 128 -1.40 -22.72 12.38
CA GLU A 128 -1.22 -21.80 13.51
C GLU A 128 -0.78 -20.42 13.03
N ALA A 129 -0.98 -19.38 13.84
CA ALA A 129 -0.59 -18.01 13.53
C ALA A 129 0.47 -17.50 14.52
N SER A 130 1.65 -18.13 14.55
CA SER A 130 2.69 -17.91 15.57
C SER A 130 4.01 -17.34 15.03
N LYS A 131 4.11 -17.16 13.70
CA LYS A 131 5.37 -16.80 13.05
C LYS A 131 5.48 -15.30 12.87
N SER A 132 6.51 -14.69 13.43
CA SER A 132 6.76 -13.25 13.29
C SER A 132 7.35 -12.84 11.93
N SER A 133 7.82 -13.82 11.15
CA SER A 133 8.37 -13.63 9.80
C SER A 133 7.94 -14.79 8.91
N PRO A 134 7.45 -14.50 7.68
CA PRO A 134 6.94 -15.54 6.81
C PRO A 134 8.00 -16.05 5.83
N ASP A 135 7.91 -17.33 5.49
CA ASP A 135 8.66 -17.98 4.42
C ASP A 135 7.70 -18.89 3.63
N MET A 136 8.21 -20.01 3.10
CA MET A 136 7.46 -20.95 2.29
C MET A 136 6.25 -21.54 3.02
N TRP A 137 6.35 -21.87 4.30
CA TRP A 137 5.28 -22.49 5.08
C TRP A 137 4.15 -21.53 5.50
N GLU A 138 4.40 -20.23 5.41
CA GLU A 138 3.41 -19.17 5.64
C GLU A 138 2.80 -18.67 4.32
N THR A 139 3.18 -19.28 3.19
CA THR A 139 2.74 -18.87 1.86
C THR A 139 1.70 -19.83 1.31
N PHE A 140 0.52 -19.29 1.00
CA PHE A 140 -0.63 -20.02 0.49
C PHE A 140 -0.97 -19.55 -0.92
N GLU A 141 -1.32 -20.49 -1.78
CA GLU A 141 -1.93 -20.15 -3.05
C GLU A 141 -3.44 -20.04 -2.89
N ILE A 142 -3.99 -18.87 -3.26
CA ILE A 142 -5.44 -18.64 -3.29
C ILE A 142 -5.94 -18.96 -4.71
N ILE A 143 -6.74 -20.01 -4.81
CA ILE A 143 -7.35 -20.47 -6.06
C ILE A 143 -8.83 -20.10 -6.02
N ARG A 144 -9.31 -19.34 -7.01
CA ARG A 144 -10.71 -18.90 -7.09
C ARG A 144 -11.53 -19.82 -7.98
N ASP A 145 -12.80 -20.00 -7.63
CA ASP A 145 -13.77 -20.67 -8.48
C ASP A 145 -14.11 -19.78 -9.68
N SER A 146 -13.85 -20.27 -10.89
CA SER A 146 -14.21 -19.55 -12.13
C SER A 146 -15.71 -19.33 -12.28
N SER A 147 -16.54 -20.15 -11.63
CA SER A 147 -18.01 -20.06 -11.65
C SER A 147 -18.59 -19.21 -10.51
N SER A 148 -17.79 -18.86 -9.50
CA SER A 148 -18.22 -18.07 -8.34
C SER A 148 -17.11 -17.14 -7.85
N SER A 149 -17.39 -15.84 -7.84
CA SER A 149 -16.42 -14.84 -7.37
C SER A 149 -16.08 -14.92 -5.88
N LYS A 150 -16.82 -15.70 -5.09
CA LYS A 150 -16.65 -15.79 -3.63
C LYS A 150 -15.96 -17.06 -3.17
N ARG A 151 -15.96 -18.14 -3.95
CA ARG A 151 -15.41 -19.42 -3.49
C ARG A 151 -13.93 -19.52 -3.77
N VAL A 152 -13.19 -19.98 -2.77
CA VAL A 152 -11.76 -20.18 -2.84
C VAL A 152 -11.32 -21.51 -2.24
N HIS A 153 -10.21 -22.00 -2.77
CA HIS A 153 -9.36 -22.98 -2.12
C HIS A 153 -8.05 -22.30 -1.71
N LEU A 154 -7.50 -22.70 -0.57
CA LEU A 154 -6.18 -22.28 -0.13
C LEU A 154 -5.25 -23.50 -0.15
N ARG A 155 -4.25 -23.49 -1.02
CA ARG A 155 -3.24 -24.55 -1.12
C ARG A 155 -1.98 -24.14 -0.35
N ALA A 156 -1.56 -24.97 0.60
CA ALA A 156 -0.36 -24.77 1.39
C ALA A 156 0.91 -25.18 0.61
N HIS A 157 2.08 -24.88 1.17
CA HIS A 157 3.37 -25.24 0.57
C HIS A 157 3.55 -26.74 0.33
N SER A 158 3.06 -27.59 1.26
CA SER A 158 3.06 -29.05 1.13
C SER A 158 2.28 -29.58 -0.09
N GLY A 159 1.53 -28.73 -0.77
CA GLY A 159 0.63 -29.09 -1.88
C GLY A 159 -0.75 -29.54 -1.42
N MET A 160 -0.97 -29.71 -0.12
CA MET A 160 -2.27 -30.01 0.47
C MET A 160 -3.12 -28.75 0.64
N TYR A 161 -4.44 -28.92 0.72
CA TYR A 161 -5.38 -27.82 0.87
C TYR A 161 -5.77 -27.61 2.34
N LEU A 162 -6.04 -26.35 2.68
CA LEU A 162 -6.68 -26.02 3.95
C LEU A 162 -8.07 -26.65 4.00
N GLN A 163 -8.45 -27.14 5.18
CA GLN A 163 -9.78 -27.67 5.42
C GLN A 163 -10.27 -27.44 6.85
N ALA A 164 -11.59 -27.23 6.96
CA ALA A 164 -12.34 -27.09 8.20
C ALA A 164 -13.22 -28.33 8.41
N LYS A 165 -12.67 -29.37 9.05
CA LYS A 165 -13.40 -30.62 9.33
C LYS A 165 -14.42 -30.44 10.45
N ASP A 166 -14.00 -29.74 11.49
CA ASP A 166 -14.75 -29.40 12.69
C ASP A 166 -14.36 -27.98 13.17
N PRO A 167 -15.13 -27.37 14.10
CA PRO A 167 -14.88 -25.99 14.52
C PRO A 167 -13.59 -25.74 15.31
N SER A 168 -12.95 -26.79 15.84
CA SER A 168 -11.86 -26.62 16.80
C SER A 168 -10.56 -26.14 16.16
N GLN A 169 -10.26 -26.59 14.94
CA GLN A 169 -8.98 -26.30 14.31
C GLN A 169 -9.05 -26.31 12.77
N LEU A 170 -8.43 -25.33 12.14
CA LEU A 170 -8.10 -25.32 10.72
C LEU A 170 -6.87 -26.21 10.48
N THR A 171 -6.92 -27.05 9.45
CA THR A 171 -5.84 -27.99 9.11
C THR A 171 -5.46 -27.86 7.65
N ALA A 172 -4.25 -28.28 7.28
CA ALA A 172 -3.70 -28.22 5.93
C ALA A 172 -3.39 -29.64 5.39
N ASP A 173 -4.34 -30.56 5.55
CA ASP A 173 -4.15 -31.99 5.27
C ASP A 173 -5.16 -32.56 4.24
N TYR A 174 -5.87 -31.70 3.50
CA TYR A 174 -6.78 -32.18 2.45
C TYR A 174 -5.97 -32.66 1.25
N LYS A 175 -6.13 -33.95 0.93
CA LYS A 175 -5.41 -34.64 -0.14
C LYS A 175 -6.16 -34.58 -1.46
N GLY A 176 -5.41 -34.53 -2.56
CA GLY A 176 -5.98 -34.44 -3.90
C GLY A 176 -6.52 -33.05 -4.22
N THR A 177 -7.30 -32.93 -5.29
CA THR A 177 -7.90 -31.66 -5.72
C THR A 177 -9.34 -31.57 -5.24
N PRO A 178 -9.70 -30.64 -4.33
CA PRO A 178 -11.07 -30.47 -3.88
C PRO A 178 -11.98 -30.00 -5.02
N GLY A 179 -13.21 -30.51 -5.02
CA GLY A 179 -14.30 -29.98 -5.82
C GLY A 179 -14.85 -28.68 -5.22
N TRP A 180 -15.78 -28.03 -5.93
CA TRP A 180 -16.46 -26.80 -5.49
C TRP A 180 -17.81 -27.06 -4.81
N ASP A 181 -18.11 -28.32 -4.48
CA ASP A 181 -19.27 -28.76 -3.74
C ASP A 181 -19.15 -28.44 -2.24
N ASN A 182 -20.16 -28.80 -1.45
CA ASN A 182 -20.15 -28.54 -0.01
C ASN A 182 -19.18 -29.50 0.72
N ASN A 183 -17.89 -29.18 0.71
CA ASN A 183 -16.84 -29.98 1.34
C ASN A 183 -15.96 -29.14 2.30
N PRO A 184 -15.14 -29.78 3.16
CA PRO A 184 -14.33 -29.10 4.17
C PRO A 184 -13.29 -28.10 3.63
N ALA A 185 -12.87 -28.23 2.38
CA ALA A 185 -11.79 -27.43 1.78
C ALA A 185 -12.28 -26.18 1.04
N VAL A 186 -13.60 -26.00 0.89
CA VAL A 186 -14.18 -24.82 0.23
C VAL A 186 -14.47 -23.72 1.24
N PHE A 187 -13.96 -22.52 0.96
CA PHE A 187 -14.22 -21.32 1.74
C PHE A 187 -14.90 -20.26 0.89
N GLU A 188 -15.81 -19.50 1.48
CA GLU A 188 -16.26 -18.22 0.96
C GLU A 188 -15.31 -17.13 1.46
N MET A 189 -14.72 -16.36 0.54
CA MET A 189 -13.82 -15.26 0.84
C MET A 189 -14.54 -13.93 0.65
N PHE A 190 -14.48 -13.10 1.69
CA PHE A 190 -15.00 -11.73 1.70
C PHE A 190 -13.82 -10.77 1.69
N VAL A 191 -13.79 -9.87 0.70
CA VAL A 191 -12.78 -8.82 0.59
C VAL A 191 -13.38 -7.54 1.16
N ASN A 192 -12.72 -6.95 2.17
CA ASN A 192 -13.23 -5.79 2.91
C ASN A 192 -12.51 -4.51 2.47
N THR A 193 -11.33 -4.27 3.03
CA THR A 193 -10.51 -3.09 2.74
C THR A 193 -9.42 -3.45 1.76
N VAL A 194 -9.25 -2.67 0.69
CA VAL A 194 -8.17 -2.83 -0.30
C VAL A 194 -7.34 -1.54 -0.31
N LEU A 195 -6.07 -1.63 0.10
CA LEU A 195 -5.14 -0.51 -0.02
C LEU A 195 -4.74 -0.31 -1.49
N GLY A 196 -4.51 0.95 -1.87
CA GLY A 196 -4.24 1.33 -3.24
C GLY A 196 -3.19 2.43 -3.35
N GLY A 197 -2.01 2.21 -2.80
CA GLY A 197 -0.92 3.18 -2.83
C GLY A 197 0.23 2.73 -3.72
N GLU A 198 1.31 3.49 -3.66
CA GLU A 198 2.54 3.22 -4.40
C GLU A 198 3.12 1.83 -4.10
N PHE A 199 3.10 1.40 -2.83
CA PHE A 199 3.54 0.06 -2.43
C PHE A 199 2.75 -1.03 -3.17
N GLN A 200 1.42 -0.95 -3.12
CA GLN A 200 0.53 -1.95 -3.73
C GLN A 200 0.62 -1.95 -5.25
N LEU A 201 0.77 -0.79 -5.87
CA LEU A 201 0.94 -0.67 -7.33
C LEU A 201 2.25 -1.34 -7.77
N ALA A 202 3.35 -0.99 -7.10
CA ALA A 202 4.67 -1.46 -7.47
C ALA A 202 4.83 -2.96 -7.22
N ASN A 203 4.42 -3.46 -6.05
CA ASN A 203 4.46 -4.90 -5.78
C ASN A 203 3.45 -5.69 -6.65
N GLY A 204 2.30 -5.08 -6.95
CA GLY A 204 1.26 -5.71 -7.77
C GLY A 204 1.70 -6.03 -9.20
N TYR A 205 2.40 -5.12 -9.86
CA TYR A 205 3.03 -5.35 -11.17
C TYR A 205 4.35 -6.12 -11.07
N GLY A 206 5.05 -5.99 -9.94
CA GLY A 206 6.34 -6.62 -9.70
C GLY A 206 7.50 -5.93 -10.43
N LEU A 207 8.72 -6.39 -10.12
CA LEU A 207 9.98 -5.77 -10.53
C LEU A 207 10.12 -5.51 -12.04
N ALA A 208 9.60 -6.42 -12.87
CA ALA A 208 9.78 -6.34 -14.31
C ALA A 208 8.86 -5.29 -14.98
N ALA A 209 7.60 -5.21 -14.55
CA ALA A 209 6.60 -4.38 -15.21
C ALA A 209 6.41 -3.01 -14.54
N ALA A 210 6.60 -2.90 -13.22
CA ALA A 210 6.38 -1.66 -12.49
C ALA A 210 7.19 -0.46 -13.04
N PRO A 211 8.50 -0.57 -13.38
CA PRO A 211 9.27 0.56 -13.86
C PRO A 211 8.63 1.31 -15.04
N ALA A 212 8.15 0.60 -16.06
CA ALA A 212 7.54 1.21 -17.24
C ALA A 212 6.23 1.95 -16.90
N ILE A 213 5.39 1.36 -16.03
CA ILE A 213 4.12 1.98 -15.59
C ILE A 213 4.38 3.30 -14.86
N PHE A 214 5.37 3.31 -13.97
CA PHE A 214 5.73 4.50 -13.20
C PHE A 214 6.41 5.58 -14.05
N GLU A 215 7.24 5.19 -15.01
CA GLU A 215 7.86 6.12 -15.96
C GLU A 215 6.80 6.80 -16.84
N GLU A 216 5.90 6.03 -17.44
CA GLU A 216 4.80 6.56 -18.25
C GLU A 216 3.93 7.54 -17.44
N HIS A 217 3.53 7.15 -16.23
CA HIS A 217 2.73 8.00 -15.36
C HIS A 217 3.46 9.30 -15.00
N ARG A 218 4.71 9.23 -14.53
CA ARG A 218 5.43 10.43 -14.10
C ARG A 218 5.71 11.39 -15.26
N ASN A 219 5.97 10.88 -16.46
CA ASN A 219 6.25 11.69 -17.65
C ASN A 219 4.97 12.30 -18.27
N GLY A 220 3.82 11.64 -18.12
CA GLY A 220 2.56 12.05 -18.76
C GLY A 220 1.55 12.75 -17.83
N PHE A 221 1.65 12.55 -16.52
CA PHE A 221 0.62 13.03 -15.57
C PHE A 221 0.75 14.51 -15.23
N VAL A 222 1.99 15.00 -15.05
CA VAL A 222 2.30 16.43 -14.89
C VAL A 222 3.47 16.77 -15.79
N THR A 223 3.34 17.87 -16.53
CA THR A 223 4.30 18.31 -17.55
C THR A 223 4.63 19.79 -17.39
N ALA A 224 5.62 20.27 -18.15
CA ALA A 224 5.95 21.70 -18.23
C ALA A 224 4.76 22.58 -18.65
N ASN A 225 3.85 22.05 -19.47
CA ASN A 225 2.66 22.77 -19.93
C ASN A 225 1.66 23.02 -18.78
N ASP A 226 1.59 22.12 -17.80
CA ASP A 226 0.73 22.31 -16.63
C ASP A 226 1.24 23.45 -15.76
N PHE A 227 2.55 23.58 -15.56
CA PHE A 227 3.16 24.72 -14.87
C PHE A 227 2.89 26.04 -15.60
N LYS A 228 3.06 26.06 -16.93
CA LYS A 228 2.74 27.24 -17.76
C LYS A 228 1.26 27.61 -17.64
N PHE A 229 0.37 26.63 -17.69
CA PHE A 229 -1.06 26.83 -17.54
C PHE A 229 -1.39 27.42 -16.16
N LEU A 230 -0.88 26.83 -15.09
CA LEU A 230 -1.09 27.30 -13.71
C LEU A 230 -0.62 28.76 -13.54
N ALA A 231 0.60 29.07 -13.99
CA ALA A 231 1.16 30.43 -13.93
C ALA A 231 0.33 31.44 -14.73
N SER A 232 -0.11 31.08 -15.94
CA SER A 232 -0.99 31.95 -16.75
C SER A 232 -2.35 32.25 -16.10
N ASN A 233 -2.79 31.38 -15.17
CA ASN A 233 -4.00 31.56 -14.37
C ASN A 233 -3.71 32.16 -12.97
N GLY A 234 -2.51 32.71 -12.78
CA GLY A 234 -2.11 33.42 -11.58
C GLY A 234 -1.71 32.53 -10.39
N ILE A 235 -1.64 31.21 -10.54
CA ILE A 235 -1.06 30.33 -9.51
C ILE A 235 0.45 30.59 -9.44
N ASN A 236 0.99 30.77 -8.24
CA ASN A 236 2.40 31.14 -8.04
C ASN A 236 3.16 30.15 -7.14
N ALA A 237 2.52 29.05 -6.74
CA ALA A 237 3.20 27.95 -6.07
C ALA A 237 2.55 26.60 -6.37
N VAL A 238 3.30 25.52 -6.15
CA VAL A 238 2.80 24.14 -6.17
C VAL A 238 3.26 23.41 -4.92
N ARG A 239 2.40 22.53 -4.39
CA ARG A 239 2.75 21.55 -3.36
C ARG A 239 2.93 20.19 -4.03
N ILE A 240 4.06 19.54 -3.79
CA ILE A 240 4.40 18.26 -4.43
C ILE A 240 4.61 17.21 -3.34
N PRO A 241 3.67 16.28 -3.17
CA PRO A 241 3.84 15.10 -2.32
C PRO A 241 4.98 14.23 -2.83
N VAL A 242 5.90 13.84 -1.95
CA VAL A 242 6.98 12.88 -2.22
C VAL A 242 7.03 11.84 -1.12
N GLY A 243 7.37 10.60 -1.47
CA GLY A 243 7.64 9.55 -0.51
C GLY A 243 9.12 9.46 -0.16
N TRP A 244 9.44 8.94 1.02
CA TRP A 244 10.81 8.79 1.51
C TRP A 244 11.76 8.03 0.57
N TRP A 245 11.21 7.12 -0.24
CA TRP A 245 11.95 6.35 -1.23
C TRP A 245 12.68 7.24 -2.26
N ILE A 246 12.25 8.48 -2.46
CA ILE A 246 12.92 9.46 -3.33
C ILE A 246 14.40 9.70 -2.96
N ALA A 247 14.76 9.54 -1.68
CA ALA A 247 16.13 9.74 -1.21
C ALA A 247 17.08 8.63 -1.65
N TYR A 248 16.55 7.52 -2.18
CA TYR A 248 17.29 6.33 -2.59
C TYR A 248 17.29 6.14 -4.11
N ASP A 249 16.85 7.15 -4.86
CA ASP A 249 16.90 7.12 -6.32
C ASP A 249 18.34 6.97 -6.85
N PRO A 250 18.53 6.26 -7.98
CA PRO A 250 17.51 5.66 -8.85
C PRO A 250 17.06 4.25 -8.44
N LYS A 251 17.55 3.72 -7.31
CA LYS A 251 17.32 2.32 -6.88
C LYS A 251 16.77 2.28 -5.46
N PRO A 252 15.53 2.75 -5.24
CA PRO A 252 14.92 2.68 -3.92
C PRO A 252 14.72 1.23 -3.46
N PRO A 253 14.52 1.02 -2.14
CA PRO A 253 14.22 -0.30 -1.62
C PRO A 253 12.95 -0.90 -2.24
N PHE A 254 12.98 -2.20 -2.50
CA PHE A 254 11.81 -2.92 -3.01
C PHE A 254 10.60 -2.79 -2.06
N PRO A 255 9.37 -2.58 -2.56
CA PRO A 255 8.95 -2.59 -3.96
C PRO A 255 8.97 -1.22 -4.65
N PHE A 256 9.39 -0.14 -3.99
CA PHE A 256 9.32 1.21 -4.56
C PHE A 256 10.12 1.31 -5.87
N VAL A 257 9.68 2.22 -6.75
CA VAL A 257 10.23 2.37 -8.11
C VAL A 257 10.87 3.74 -8.25
N GLY A 258 12.16 3.75 -8.61
CA GLY A 258 12.91 5.00 -8.71
C GLY A 258 12.51 5.88 -9.89
N GLY A 259 12.98 7.13 -9.90
CA GLY A 259 12.71 8.14 -10.93
C GLY A 259 11.86 9.32 -10.45
N SER A 260 11.38 9.30 -9.21
CA SER A 260 10.65 10.43 -8.61
C SER A 260 11.55 11.64 -8.35
N LEU A 261 12.85 11.44 -8.10
CA LEU A 261 13.81 12.52 -7.89
C LEU A 261 14.02 13.35 -9.17
N GLN A 262 14.23 12.68 -10.30
CA GLN A 262 14.38 13.35 -11.60
C GLN A 262 13.10 14.11 -11.99
N ALA A 263 11.93 13.53 -11.69
CA ALA A 263 10.65 14.20 -11.93
C ALA A 263 10.49 15.46 -11.04
N LEU A 264 10.93 15.40 -9.78
CA LEU A 264 10.95 16.57 -8.90
C LEU A 264 11.93 17.63 -9.38
N ASP A 265 13.13 17.25 -9.85
CA ASP A 265 14.09 18.20 -10.45
C ASP A 265 13.48 18.95 -11.64
N ASN A 266 12.77 18.22 -12.52
CA ASN A 266 12.07 18.81 -13.65
C ASN A 266 10.99 19.81 -13.17
N ALA A 267 10.24 19.49 -12.13
CA ALA A 267 9.28 20.42 -11.53
C ALA A 267 9.93 21.70 -11.00
N PHE A 268 11.10 21.62 -10.37
CA PHE A 268 11.85 22.82 -9.95
C PHE A 268 12.28 23.68 -11.15
N GLN A 269 12.74 23.06 -12.24
CA GLN A 269 13.07 23.78 -13.47
C GLN A 269 11.84 24.48 -14.07
N TRP A 270 10.71 23.76 -14.20
CA TRP A 270 9.46 24.31 -14.72
C TRP A 270 8.91 25.42 -13.83
N ALA A 271 9.01 25.28 -12.50
CA ALA A 271 8.62 26.31 -11.56
C ALA A 271 9.48 27.58 -11.72
N GLY A 272 10.79 27.43 -11.85
CA GLY A 272 11.72 28.55 -12.07
C GLY A 272 11.38 29.36 -13.33
N VAL A 273 11.17 28.67 -14.47
CA VAL A 273 10.76 29.30 -15.74
C VAL A 273 9.45 30.08 -15.61
N ASN A 274 8.54 29.64 -14.74
CA ASN A 274 7.22 30.24 -14.56
C ASN A 274 7.11 31.15 -13.33
N ASN A 275 8.23 31.48 -12.68
CA ASN A 275 8.27 32.26 -11.44
C ASN A 275 7.34 31.70 -10.34
N MET A 276 7.26 30.37 -10.24
CA MET A 276 6.48 29.65 -9.23
C MET A 276 7.41 29.14 -8.12
N LYS A 277 6.88 29.04 -6.91
CA LYS A 277 7.55 28.38 -5.78
C LYS A 277 7.12 26.93 -5.65
N VAL A 278 7.97 26.09 -5.08
CA VAL A 278 7.67 24.67 -4.81
C VAL A 278 7.69 24.43 -3.31
N ILE A 279 6.62 23.80 -2.81
CA ILE A 279 6.52 23.26 -1.46
C ILE A 279 6.71 21.75 -1.58
N ILE A 280 7.84 21.24 -1.12
CA ILE A 280 8.06 19.79 -1.02
C ILE A 280 7.32 19.28 0.22
N ASP A 281 6.46 18.29 0.02
CA ASP A 281 5.69 17.65 1.08
C ASP A 281 6.17 16.20 1.23
N LEU A 282 6.89 15.89 2.31
CA LEU A 282 7.24 14.50 2.62
C LEU A 282 5.98 13.76 3.09
N HIS A 283 5.28 13.18 2.13
CA HIS A 283 3.93 12.64 2.27
C HIS A 283 3.91 11.21 2.81
N GLY A 284 5.00 10.46 2.60
CA GLY A 284 5.20 9.13 3.16
C GLY A 284 6.54 9.07 3.87
N ALA A 285 6.51 8.80 5.18
CA ALA A 285 7.72 8.62 6.00
C ALA A 285 8.11 7.14 6.09
N PRO A 286 9.40 6.81 6.32
CA PRO A 286 9.82 5.45 6.63
C PRO A 286 9.01 4.88 7.80
N GLY A 287 8.64 3.60 7.71
CA GLY A 287 7.79 2.96 8.73
C GLY A 287 6.32 3.37 8.72
N SER A 288 5.91 4.27 7.81
CA SER A 288 4.54 4.78 7.64
C SER A 288 4.00 5.55 8.84
N GLN A 289 3.64 6.81 8.66
CA GLN A 289 3.08 7.66 9.72
C GLN A 289 1.56 7.54 9.88
N SER A 290 0.90 6.79 9.00
CA SER A 290 -0.53 6.51 9.06
C SER A 290 -0.81 5.07 8.60
N PRO A 291 -2.01 4.52 8.84
CA PRO A 291 -2.39 3.20 8.33
C PRO A 291 -2.83 3.25 6.85
N TRP A 292 -2.72 4.40 6.19
CA TRP A 292 -3.30 4.63 4.86
C TRP A 292 -2.25 4.60 3.77
N GLU A 293 -2.67 4.18 2.58
CA GLU A 293 -1.82 3.89 1.44
C GLU A 293 -0.99 5.07 0.93
N HIS A 294 -1.46 6.30 1.12
CA HIS A 294 -0.74 7.52 0.72
C HIS A 294 0.58 7.72 1.48
N SER A 295 0.75 7.06 2.63
CA SER A 295 2.00 7.11 3.41
C SER A 295 3.01 6.03 3.00
N GLY A 296 2.68 5.17 2.04
CA GLY A 296 3.55 4.09 1.56
C GLY A 296 3.49 2.81 2.40
N THR A 297 2.49 2.67 3.28
CA THR A 297 2.30 1.44 4.08
C THR A 297 2.07 0.20 3.20
N ARG A 298 2.61 -0.94 3.65
CA ARG A 298 2.34 -2.24 3.04
C ARG A 298 0.93 -2.75 3.38
N ASP A 299 0.56 -2.66 4.65
CA ASP A 299 -0.65 -3.30 5.18
C ASP A 299 -1.37 -2.53 6.30
N GLY A 300 -1.09 -1.23 6.40
CA GLY A 300 -1.66 -0.34 7.40
C GLY A 300 -0.98 -0.41 8.76
N VAL A 301 0.11 -1.18 8.93
CA VAL A 301 0.96 -1.04 10.11
C VAL A 301 1.72 0.29 10.03
N SER A 302 1.71 1.00 11.16
CA SER A 302 2.33 2.31 11.35
C SER A 302 3.32 2.21 12.51
N ILE A 303 4.61 2.23 12.17
CA ILE A 303 5.73 2.12 13.12
C ILE A 303 6.69 3.31 13.04
N TRP A 304 6.35 4.33 12.26
CA TRP A 304 7.11 5.58 12.13
C TRP A 304 7.51 6.21 13.46
N GLY A 305 6.70 6.07 14.52
CA GLY A 305 6.99 6.62 15.85
C GLY A 305 8.19 5.98 16.57
N GLN A 306 8.79 4.91 16.05
CA GLN A 306 10.01 4.33 16.64
C GLN A 306 11.26 5.16 16.28
N PRO A 307 12.25 5.28 17.19
CA PRO A 307 13.41 6.16 16.98
C PRO A 307 14.16 5.94 15.66
N GLU A 308 14.34 4.68 15.24
CA GLU A 308 14.91 4.27 13.95
C GLU A 308 14.27 5.02 12.77
N TYR A 309 12.93 4.97 12.65
CA TYR A 309 12.21 5.54 11.53
C TYR A 309 12.13 7.07 11.60
N ILE A 310 12.13 7.65 12.80
CA ILE A 310 12.26 9.10 12.98
C ILE A 310 13.63 9.56 12.46
N SER A 311 14.71 8.86 12.82
CA SER A 311 16.06 9.18 12.34
C SER A 311 16.18 9.05 10.82
N GLN A 312 15.59 8.01 10.20
CA GLN A 312 15.54 7.88 8.74
C GLN A 312 14.73 9.02 8.10
N THR A 313 13.62 9.44 8.72
CA THR A 313 12.81 10.59 8.23
C THR A 313 13.64 11.87 8.21
N ILE A 314 14.41 12.14 9.26
CA ILE A 314 15.30 13.31 9.34
C ILE A 314 16.34 13.27 8.23
N GLN A 315 16.96 12.11 7.96
CA GLN A 315 17.92 11.96 6.86
C GLN A 315 17.31 12.28 5.48
N VAL A 316 16.05 11.86 5.25
CA VAL A 316 15.33 12.19 4.01
C VAL A 316 15.08 13.70 3.91
N ILE A 317 14.69 14.35 5.02
CA ILE A 317 14.48 15.81 5.06
C ILE A 317 15.80 16.54 4.77
N ASP A 318 16.91 16.13 5.40
CA ASP A 318 18.22 16.72 5.18
C ASP A 318 18.69 16.57 3.72
N PHE A 319 18.42 15.41 3.12
CA PHE A 319 18.70 15.15 1.70
C PHE A 319 17.94 16.12 0.80
N LEU A 320 16.61 16.23 0.97
CA LEU A 320 15.76 17.12 0.18
C LEU A 320 16.17 18.59 0.38
N ALA A 321 16.36 19.01 1.63
CA ALA A 321 16.77 20.38 1.95
C ALA A 321 18.13 20.73 1.33
N SER A 322 19.11 19.84 1.42
CA SER A 322 20.44 20.04 0.84
C SER A 322 20.40 20.15 -0.68
N ARG A 323 19.62 19.29 -1.35
CA ARG A 323 19.50 19.30 -2.82
C ARG A 323 18.88 20.59 -3.35
N TYR A 324 17.80 21.05 -2.72
CA TYR A 324 17.01 22.19 -3.23
C TYR A 324 17.36 23.54 -2.59
N ARG A 325 18.35 23.59 -1.70
CA ARG A 325 18.85 24.82 -1.07
C ARG A 325 19.26 25.90 -2.08
N CYS A 326 19.84 25.51 -3.21
CA CYS A 326 20.40 26.43 -4.22
C CYS A 326 19.57 26.49 -5.51
N ALA A 327 18.42 25.82 -5.59
CA ALA A 327 17.55 25.83 -6.78
C ALA A 327 16.76 27.15 -6.95
N LEU A 328 17.22 28.24 -6.32
CA LEU A 328 16.58 29.55 -6.23
C LEU A 328 17.45 30.68 -6.85
N HIS A 329 18.33 30.37 -7.80
CA HIS A 329 19.06 31.40 -8.55
C HIS A 329 18.48 31.59 -9.94
#